data_AF-A0A972W4M4-F1
#
_entry.id   AF-A0A972W4M4-F1
#
_cell.length_a   1.000
_cell.length_b   1.000
_cell.length_c   1.000
_cell.angle_alpha   90.00
_cell.angle_beta   90.00
_cell.angle_gamma   90.00
#
_symmetry.space_group_name_H-M   'P 1'
#
loop_
_entity.id
_entity.type
_entity.pdbx_description
1 polymer ?
#
loop_
_entity_poly.entity_id
_entity_poly.type
_entity_poly.pdbx_seq_one_letter_code
_entity_poly.pdbx_strand_id
1 'polypeptide(L)'
;YAIVNADKLKIKLNLQNDQEIIKCANEISAEMLKKKFPHPKNKKINRCYMVQFISNKKINKKNSSKTTVVAPPGAIDRSPCGTGTSARVAQLFTKGKLKLNKKFHNEGPLGTKFIGKAISCKMENKILYIRSQISGRAYITGINQIILDKNDPIQNGFRVGSKGKL
;
A
#
# COMPACT_ATOMS: atom_id res chain seq x y z
N TYR A 1 6.27 -1.44 -4.57
CA TYR A 1 6.24 -0.83 -3.22
C TYR A 1 7.63 -0.84 -2.63
N ALA A 2 8.07 0.27 -2.07
CA ALA A 2 9.16 0.27 -1.11
C ALA A 2 8.56 -0.12 0.26
N ILE A 3 8.90 -1.31 0.78
CA ILE A 3 8.37 -1.79 2.07
C ILE A 3 9.36 -1.41 3.18
N VAL A 4 8.93 -0.55 4.10
CA VAL A 4 9.78 0.08 5.11
C VAL A 4 9.30 -0.25 6.51
N ASN A 5 10.22 -0.59 7.42
CA ASN A 5 9.88 -0.86 8.81
C ASN A 5 9.78 0.45 9.60
N ALA A 6 8.56 0.88 9.90
CA ALA A 6 8.28 2.10 10.64
C ALA A 6 8.82 2.07 12.08
N ASP A 7 8.88 0.87 12.70
CA ASP A 7 9.39 0.73 14.07
C ASP A 7 10.87 1.15 14.16
N LYS A 8 11.66 0.90 13.10
CA LYS A 8 13.05 1.34 13.02
C LYS A 8 13.20 2.84 12.82
N LEU A 9 12.22 3.47 12.18
CA LEU A 9 12.17 4.92 11.97
C LEU A 9 11.51 5.67 13.14
N LYS A 10 11.04 4.94 14.17
CA LYS A 10 10.28 5.49 15.30
C LYS A 10 8.96 6.19 14.91
N ILE A 11 8.47 5.96 13.69
CA ILE A 11 7.20 6.51 13.19
C ILE A 11 6.04 5.60 13.65
N LYS A 12 5.05 6.17 14.36
CA LYS A 12 3.84 5.43 14.74
C LYS A 12 2.83 5.47 13.59
N LEU A 13 2.27 4.30 13.24
CA LEU A 13 1.29 4.19 12.17
C LEU A 13 -0.13 4.50 12.69
N ASN A 14 -0.41 5.78 12.91
CA ASN A 14 -1.72 6.31 13.29
C ASN A 14 -2.00 7.60 12.50
N LEU A 15 -3.21 8.15 12.65
CA LEU A 15 -3.61 9.37 11.94
C LEU A 15 -2.93 10.65 12.44
N GLN A 16 -2.50 10.69 13.71
CA GLN A 16 -1.85 11.86 14.29
C GLN A 16 -0.46 12.12 13.69
N ASN A 17 0.15 11.11 13.06
CA ASN A 17 1.47 11.18 12.44
C ASN A 17 1.40 11.26 10.90
N ASP A 18 0.26 11.64 10.31
CA ASP A 18 0.06 11.63 8.86
C ASP A 18 1.09 12.49 8.10
N GLN A 19 1.38 13.71 8.57
CA GLN A 19 2.36 14.61 7.96
C GLN A 19 3.77 14.01 7.97
N GLU A 20 4.19 13.41 9.08
CA GLU A 20 5.49 12.74 9.21
C GLU A 20 5.59 11.53 8.27
N ILE A 21 4.53 10.72 8.22
CA ILE A 21 4.43 9.56 7.31
C ILE A 21 4.52 10.01 5.85
N ILE A 22 3.80 11.06 5.46
CA ILE A 22 3.80 11.60 4.09
C ILE A 22 5.17 12.18 3.73
N LYS A 23 5.77 12.97 4.62
CA LYS A 23 7.10 13.56 4.42
C LYS A 23 8.13 12.46 4.16
N CYS A 24 8.20 11.48 5.05
CA CYS A 24 9.13 10.36 4.91
C CYS A 24 8.87 9.55 3.64
N ALA A 25 7.59 9.31 3.29
CA ALA A 25 7.24 8.62 2.05
C ALA A 25 7.71 9.36 0.79
N ASN A 26 7.59 10.70 0.78
CA ASN A 26 8.02 11.51 -0.35
C ASN A 26 9.54 11.47 -0.53
N GLU A 27 10.30 11.53 0.56
CA GLU A 27 11.76 11.37 0.53
C GLU A 27 12.17 9.99 -0.02
N ILE A 28 11.56 8.92 0.50
CA ILE A 28 11.81 7.56 0.02
C ILE A 28 11.41 7.41 -1.45
N SER A 29 10.24 7.94 -1.84
CA SER A 29 9.74 7.90 -3.21
C SER A 29 10.71 8.60 -4.17
N ALA A 30 11.19 9.79 -3.81
CA ALA A 30 12.16 10.54 -4.63
C ALA A 30 13.43 9.72 -4.89
N GLU A 31 13.98 9.05 -3.87
CA GLU A 31 15.14 8.18 -4.04
C GLU A 31 14.84 6.94 -4.89
N MET A 32 13.69 6.31 -4.69
CA MET A 32 13.29 5.14 -5.48
C MET A 32 13.06 5.49 -6.95
N LEU A 33 12.61 6.71 -7.25
CA LEU A 33 12.40 7.19 -8.61
C LEU A 33 13.69 7.41 -9.41
N LYS A 34 14.84 7.53 -8.76
CA LYS A 34 16.16 7.57 -9.43
C LYS A 34 16.57 6.21 -10.03
N LYS A 35 15.86 5.13 -9.68
CA LYS A 35 16.14 3.75 -10.13
C LYS A 35 14.99 3.20 -10.97
N LYS A 36 15.30 2.23 -11.84
CA LYS A 36 14.30 1.49 -12.62
C LYS A 36 14.00 0.14 -11.96
N PHE A 37 12.72 -0.23 -11.94
CA PHE A 37 12.22 -1.50 -11.41
C PHE A 37 11.34 -2.18 -12.46
N PRO A 38 11.92 -2.72 -13.55
CA PRO A 38 11.15 -3.28 -14.66
C PRO A 38 10.37 -4.53 -14.24
N HIS A 39 9.06 -4.55 -14.50
CA HIS A 39 8.23 -5.72 -14.29
C HIS A 39 8.51 -6.77 -15.39
N PRO A 40 8.78 -8.04 -15.04
CA PRO A 40 9.27 -9.05 -15.97
C PRO A 40 8.32 -9.37 -17.13
N LYS A 41 7.01 -9.12 -16.96
CA LYS A 41 5.98 -9.41 -17.97
C LYS A 41 5.23 -8.18 -18.49
N ASN A 42 5.50 -6.99 -17.95
CA ASN A 42 4.73 -5.79 -18.31
C ASN A 42 5.67 -4.58 -18.36
N LYS A 43 6.11 -4.24 -19.57
CA LYS A 43 7.06 -3.15 -19.81
C LYS A 43 6.54 -1.76 -19.38
N LYS A 44 5.21 -1.60 -19.24
CA LYS A 44 4.59 -0.34 -18.75
C LYS A 44 4.80 -0.12 -17.25
N ILE A 45 5.15 -1.16 -16.49
CA ILE A 45 5.40 -1.08 -15.04
C ILE A 45 6.92 -1.14 -14.82
N ASN A 46 7.54 0.02 -14.59
CA ASN A 46 9.00 0.12 -14.44
C ASN A 46 9.46 1.10 -13.33
N ARG A 47 8.54 1.63 -12.53
CA ARG A 47 8.81 2.59 -11.44
C ARG A 47 8.31 2.05 -10.10
N CYS A 48 8.97 2.45 -9.02
CA CYS A 48 8.55 2.19 -7.66
C CYS A 48 8.52 3.52 -6.90
N TYR A 49 7.33 4.02 -6.59
CA TYR A 49 7.16 5.30 -5.88
C TYR A 49 6.19 5.19 -4.70
N MET A 50 5.25 4.22 -4.73
CA MET A 50 4.42 3.94 -3.56
C MET A 50 5.23 3.33 -2.42
N VAL A 51 5.08 3.91 -1.23
CA VAL A 51 5.76 3.49 0.00
C VAL A 51 4.77 2.77 0.91
N GLN A 52 5.16 1.60 1.39
CA GLN A 52 4.39 0.80 2.33
C GLN A 52 5.15 0.75 3.66
N PHE A 53 4.67 1.47 4.67
CA PHE A 53 5.20 1.36 6.01
C PHE A 53 4.55 0.18 6.73
N ILE A 54 5.37 -0.62 7.39
CA ILE A 54 4.92 -1.76 8.20
C ILE A 54 5.41 -1.59 9.64
N SER A 55 4.58 -2.01 10.60
CA SER A 55 4.96 -2.19 11.99
C SER A 55 4.70 -3.64 12.40
N ASN A 56 5.68 -4.22 13.11
CA ASN A 56 5.56 -5.54 13.71
C ASN A 56 5.10 -5.47 15.17
N LYS A 57 4.87 -4.26 15.71
CA LYS A 57 4.22 -4.10 17.02
C LYS A 57 2.87 -4.79 16.94
N LYS A 58 2.69 -5.79 17.82
CA LYS A 58 1.66 -6.82 17.70
C LYS A 58 0.28 -6.17 17.65
N ILE A 59 -0.45 -6.44 16.57
CA ILE A 59 -1.90 -6.61 16.65
C ILE A 59 -2.10 -7.93 17.40
N ASN A 60 -3.16 -8.06 18.20
CA ASN A 60 -3.46 -9.23 19.03
C ASN A 60 -3.80 -10.51 18.23
N LYS A 61 -3.01 -10.88 17.21
CA LYS A 61 -3.15 -12.08 16.38
C LYS A 61 -1.78 -12.61 15.91
N LYS A 62 -1.70 -13.92 15.68
CA LYS A 62 -0.56 -14.55 15.00
C LYS A 62 -0.55 -14.14 13.52
N ASN A 63 0.64 -13.97 12.93
CA ASN A 63 0.83 -13.56 11.53
C ASN A 63 0.09 -12.26 11.18
N SER A 64 0.38 -11.18 11.91
CA SER A 64 -0.23 -9.88 11.66
C SER A 64 0.80 -8.76 11.52
N SER A 65 0.44 -7.73 10.77
CA SER A 65 1.17 -6.45 10.78
C SER A 65 0.21 -5.28 10.67
N LYS A 66 0.62 -4.13 11.22
CA LYS A 66 -0.02 -2.87 10.90
C LYS A 66 0.69 -2.24 9.71
N THR A 67 -0.09 -1.72 8.76
CA THR A 67 0.42 -1.13 7.53
C THR A 67 -0.24 0.21 7.28
N THR A 68 0.50 1.13 6.68
CA THR A 68 -0.07 2.24 5.93
C THR A 68 0.64 2.36 4.59
N VAL A 69 -0.11 2.69 3.53
CA VAL A 69 0.43 2.92 2.20
C VAL A 69 0.27 4.39 1.87
N VAL A 70 1.36 4.99 1.40
CA VAL A 70 1.35 6.35 0.87
C VAL A 70 1.48 6.27 -0.64
N ALA A 71 0.53 6.90 -1.34
CA ALA A 71 0.63 7.28 -2.73
C ALA A 71 1.11 8.74 -2.79
N PRO A 72 2.37 8.98 -3.16
CA PRO A 72 2.89 10.31 -3.38
C PRO A 72 1.99 11.13 -4.34
N PRO A 73 1.85 12.45 -4.14
CA PRO A 73 2.66 13.26 -3.22
C PRO A 73 2.11 13.32 -1.77
N GLY A 74 1.09 12.55 -1.40
CA GLY A 74 0.61 12.55 -0.01
C GLY A 74 -0.72 11.87 0.32
N ALA A 75 -1.28 11.06 -0.58
CA ALA A 75 -2.50 10.34 -0.26
C ALA A 75 -2.17 9.11 0.61
N ILE A 76 -2.67 9.09 1.83
CA ILE A 76 -2.64 7.91 2.69
C ILE A 76 -3.85 7.02 2.37
N ASP A 77 -3.60 5.73 2.15
CA ASP A 77 -4.66 4.72 2.05
C ASP A 77 -5.24 4.47 3.44
N ARG A 78 -6.56 4.69 3.58
CA ARG A 78 -7.29 4.46 4.84
C ARG A 78 -7.48 2.97 5.13
N SER A 79 -7.41 2.14 4.10
CA SER A 79 -7.48 0.69 4.19
C SER A 79 -6.08 0.09 4.42
N PRO A 80 -5.97 -1.22 4.71
CA PRO A 80 -4.67 -1.92 4.73
C PRO A 80 -3.99 -2.00 3.35
N CYS A 81 -4.61 -1.47 2.29
CA CYS A 81 -4.22 -1.53 0.88
C CYS A 81 -4.21 -2.96 0.31
N GLY A 82 -5.06 -3.27 -0.68
CA GLY A 82 -5.18 -4.63 -1.23
C GLY A 82 -3.89 -5.11 -1.94
N THR A 83 -3.35 -4.29 -2.82
CA THR A 83 -2.07 -4.54 -3.52
C THR A 83 -0.88 -4.49 -2.57
N GLY A 84 -0.88 -3.59 -1.58
CA GLY A 84 0.14 -3.57 -0.52
C GLY A 84 0.10 -4.83 0.36
N THR A 85 -1.09 -5.34 0.67
CA THR A 85 -1.27 -6.61 1.38
C THR A 85 -0.76 -7.77 0.54
N SER A 86 -1.01 -7.78 -0.77
CA SER A 86 -0.48 -8.79 -1.70
C SER A 86 1.05 -8.77 -1.76
N ALA A 87 1.66 -7.59 -1.84
CA ALA A 87 3.12 -7.44 -1.78
C ALA A 87 3.69 -7.94 -0.45
N ARG A 88 3.00 -7.68 0.67
CA ARG A 88 3.40 -8.16 2.00
C ARG A 88 3.26 -9.68 2.14
N VAL A 89 2.20 -10.28 1.61
CA VAL A 89 2.03 -11.74 1.51
C VAL A 89 3.19 -12.35 0.74
N ALA A 90 3.52 -11.81 -0.44
CA ALA A 90 4.64 -12.29 -1.24
C ALA A 90 5.97 -12.20 -0.47
N GLN A 91 6.26 -11.05 0.15
CA GLN A 91 7.47 -10.84 0.94
C GLN A 91 7.58 -11.81 2.13
N LEU A 92 6.49 -12.03 2.88
CA LEU A 92 6.48 -12.93 4.03
C LEU A 92 6.66 -14.39 3.61
N PHE A 93 6.02 -14.79 2.51
CA PHE A 93 6.13 -16.14 1.95
C PHE A 93 7.57 -16.43 1.48
N THR A 94 8.16 -15.53 0.70
CA THR A 94 9.57 -15.66 0.25
C THR A 94 10.55 -15.75 1.42
N LYS A 95 10.25 -15.10 2.56
CA LYS A 95 11.07 -15.16 3.78
C LYS A 95 10.75 -16.36 4.69
N GLY A 96 9.90 -17.29 4.27
CA GLY A 96 9.48 -18.45 5.09
C GLY A 96 8.61 -18.10 6.29
N LYS A 97 8.13 -16.86 6.40
CA LYS A 97 7.33 -16.36 7.54
C LYS A 97 5.83 -16.55 7.36
N LEU A 98 5.38 -16.94 6.16
CA LEU A 98 3.99 -17.27 5.86
C LEU A 98 3.97 -18.53 5.00
N LYS A 99 3.23 -19.56 5.44
CA LYS A 99 3.04 -20.81 4.68
C LYS A 99 1.84 -20.70 3.74
N LEU A 100 1.77 -21.56 2.72
CA LEU A 100 0.61 -21.67 1.82
C LEU A 100 -0.70 -21.81 2.61
N ASN A 101 -1.74 -21.15 2.12
CA ASN A 101 -3.10 -21.14 2.65
C ASN A 101 -3.25 -20.64 4.10
N LYS A 102 -2.17 -20.17 4.76
CA LYS A 102 -2.26 -19.57 6.08
C LYS A 102 -2.72 -18.12 5.99
N LYS A 103 -3.61 -17.76 6.92
CA LYS A 103 -4.14 -16.40 7.04
C LYS A 103 -3.04 -15.47 7.56
N PHE A 104 -2.93 -14.32 6.89
CA PHE A 104 -2.16 -13.16 7.30
C PHE A 104 -3.14 -12.01 7.55
N HIS A 105 -3.08 -11.41 8.73
CA HIS A 105 -3.98 -10.33 9.14
C HIS A 105 -3.28 -8.98 8.98
N ASN A 106 -3.73 -8.17 8.02
CA ASN A 106 -3.16 -6.83 7.82
C ASN A 106 -4.15 -5.77 8.31
N GLU A 107 -3.69 -4.91 9.21
CA GLU A 107 -4.49 -3.82 9.75
C GLU A 107 -4.03 -2.48 9.18
N GLY A 108 -4.98 -1.64 8.75
CA GLY A 108 -4.74 -0.31 8.23
C GLY A 108 -4.55 0.74 9.34
N PRO A 109 -4.31 2.01 8.98
CA PRO A 109 -4.13 3.07 9.97
C PRO A 109 -5.37 3.31 10.84
N LEU A 110 -6.58 3.03 10.30
CA LEU A 110 -7.87 3.18 10.97
C LEU A 110 -8.34 1.94 11.75
N GLY A 111 -7.51 0.89 11.86
CA GLY A 111 -7.92 -0.37 12.50
C GLY A 111 -8.76 -1.31 11.62
N THR A 112 -9.08 -0.90 10.38
CA THR A 112 -9.71 -1.77 9.37
C THR A 112 -8.79 -2.93 9.00
N LYS A 113 -9.35 -4.07 8.59
CA LYS A 113 -8.58 -5.33 8.43
C LYS A 113 -8.85 -5.99 7.09
N PHE A 114 -7.78 -6.45 6.46
CA PHE A 114 -7.79 -7.40 5.35
C PHE A 114 -7.18 -8.72 5.78
N ILE A 115 -7.63 -9.80 5.16
CA ILE A 115 -7.04 -11.14 5.30
C ILE A 115 -6.34 -11.46 3.99
N GLY A 116 -5.02 -11.64 4.06
CA GLY A 116 -4.21 -12.13 2.94
C GLY A 116 -3.87 -13.61 3.09
N LYS A 117 -3.74 -14.32 1.97
CA LYS A 117 -3.19 -15.68 1.89
C LYS A 117 -2.30 -15.80 0.65
N ALA A 118 -1.22 -16.56 0.73
CA ALA A 118 -0.58 -17.13 -0.44
C ALA A 118 -1.35 -18.41 -0.80
N ILE A 119 -2.00 -18.47 -1.95
CA ILE A 119 -2.84 -19.62 -2.36
C ILE A 119 -2.11 -20.56 -3.31
N SER A 120 -1.14 -20.06 -4.07
CA SER A 120 -0.21 -20.86 -4.86
C SER A 120 1.07 -20.09 -5.14
N CYS A 121 2.13 -20.79 -5.53
CA CYS A 121 3.36 -20.20 -6.00
C CYS A 121 3.94 -20.99 -7.16
N LYS A 122 4.72 -20.33 -8.03
CA LYS A 122 5.48 -20.98 -9.10
C LYS A 122 6.81 -20.27 -9.32
N MET A 123 7.83 -21.04 -9.69
CA MET A 123 9.12 -20.51 -10.14
C MET A 123 9.12 -20.41 -11.66
N GLU A 124 9.53 -19.29 -12.23
CA GLU A 124 9.65 -19.09 -13.67
C GLU A 124 10.79 -18.10 -13.93
N ASN A 125 11.78 -18.45 -14.75
CA ASN A 125 12.95 -17.62 -15.06
C ASN A 125 13.66 -17.05 -13.81
N LYS A 126 13.90 -17.91 -12.80
CA LYS A 126 14.51 -17.55 -11.50
C LYS A 126 13.70 -16.54 -10.67
N ILE A 127 12.43 -16.29 -11.03
CA ILE A 127 11.51 -15.42 -10.27
C ILE A 127 10.43 -16.28 -9.62
N LEU A 128 10.26 -16.12 -8.31
CA LEU A 128 9.17 -16.73 -7.55
C LEU A 128 7.91 -15.86 -7.67
N TYR A 129 6.90 -16.37 -8.37
CA TYR A 129 5.58 -15.77 -8.46
C TYR A 129 4.66 -16.36 -7.40
N ILE A 130 3.93 -15.49 -6.70
CA ILE A 130 3.01 -15.89 -5.64
C ILE A 130 1.63 -15.35 -6.00
N ARG A 131 0.65 -16.24 -6.06
CA ARG A 131 -0.76 -15.87 -6.19
C ARG A 131 -1.30 -15.59 -4.80
N SER A 132 -1.64 -14.34 -4.53
CA SER A 132 -2.29 -13.93 -3.28
C SER A 132 -3.81 -13.89 -3.43
N GLN A 133 -4.51 -14.20 -2.35
CA GLN A 133 -5.93 -13.93 -2.18
C GLN A 133 -6.08 -12.91 -1.05
N ILE A 134 -6.79 -11.82 -1.32
CA ILE A 134 -7.10 -10.77 -0.34
C ILE A 134 -8.61 -10.74 -0.12
N SER A 135 -9.02 -10.76 1.14
CA SER A 135 -10.42 -10.62 1.55
C SER A 135 -10.59 -9.39 2.42
N GLY A 136 -11.60 -8.60 2.10
CA GLY A 136 -12.02 -7.41 2.83
C GLY A 136 -13.54 -7.29 2.79
N ARG A 137 -14.04 -6.12 3.19
CA ARG A 137 -15.46 -5.78 3.11
C ARG A 137 -15.59 -4.35 2.61
N ALA A 138 -16.63 -4.09 1.84
CA ALA A 138 -17.06 -2.77 1.43
C ALA A 138 -18.52 -2.56 1.85
N TYR A 139 -18.95 -1.31 1.92
CA TYR A 139 -20.31 -0.92 2.23
C TYR A 139 -20.78 0.07 1.17
N ILE A 140 -22.07 0.03 0.81
CA ILE A 140 -22.68 1.06 -0.03
C ILE A 140 -22.74 2.34 0.80
N THR A 141 -22.14 3.43 0.32
CA THR A 141 -22.09 4.72 1.02
C THR A 141 -23.00 5.78 0.40
N GLY A 142 -23.59 5.50 -0.77
CA GLY A 142 -24.50 6.41 -1.46
C GLY A 142 -24.71 6.02 -2.91
N ILE A 143 -25.73 6.63 -3.51
CA ILE A 143 -26.01 6.62 -4.95
C ILE A 143 -25.88 8.08 -5.38
N ASN A 144 -24.93 8.37 -6.27
CA ASN A 144 -24.58 9.75 -6.63
C ASN A 144 -24.88 10.00 -8.11
N GLN A 145 -25.48 11.17 -8.42
CA GLN A 145 -25.56 11.71 -9.77
C GLN A 145 -24.63 12.92 -9.85
N ILE A 146 -23.51 12.78 -10.56
CA ILE A 146 -22.53 13.86 -10.76
C ILE A 146 -22.83 14.52 -12.10
N ILE A 147 -23.01 15.85 -12.09
CA ILE A 147 -23.33 16.66 -13.28
C ILE A 147 -22.22 17.69 -13.45
N LEU A 148 -21.73 17.85 -14.68
CA LEU A 148 -20.70 18.83 -15.04
C LEU A 148 -21.30 19.85 -16.01
N ASP A 149 -21.57 21.07 -15.53
CA ASP A 149 -22.08 22.14 -16.38
C ASP A 149 -20.98 22.67 -17.32
N LYS A 150 -21.33 22.98 -18.56
CA LYS A 150 -20.41 23.55 -19.56
C LYS A 150 -19.93 24.96 -19.21
N ASN A 151 -20.70 25.69 -18.40
CA ASN A 151 -20.40 27.06 -17.98
C ASN A 151 -19.72 27.12 -16.60
N ASP A 152 -19.52 25.99 -15.92
CA ASP A 152 -18.82 25.94 -14.64
C ASP A 152 -17.31 26.24 -14.83
N PRO A 153 -16.78 27.35 -14.28
CA PRO A 153 -15.37 27.71 -14.43
C PRO A 153 -14.40 26.74 -13.73
N ILE A 154 -14.90 25.87 -12.85
CA ILE A 154 -14.12 24.87 -12.09
C ILE A 154 -14.58 23.43 -12.37
N GLN A 155 -15.15 23.17 -13.55
CA GLN A 155 -15.66 21.86 -13.98
C GLN A 155 -14.67 20.70 -13.80
N ASN A 156 -13.37 20.95 -13.97
CA ASN A 156 -12.30 19.96 -13.83
C ASN A 156 -11.84 19.74 -12.37
N GLY A 157 -12.46 20.42 -11.42
CA GLY A 157 -12.05 20.48 -10.03
C GLY A 157 -10.75 21.27 -9.84
N PHE A 158 -10.33 21.38 -8.58
CA PHE A 158 -9.11 22.07 -8.19
C PHE A 158 -8.51 21.42 -6.95
N ARG A 159 -7.27 21.78 -6.65
CA ARG A 159 -6.59 21.41 -5.40
C ARG A 159 -6.07 22.67 -4.73
N VAL A 160 -6.45 22.86 -3.47
CA VAL A 160 -5.88 23.90 -2.61
C VAL A 160 -4.73 23.29 -1.79
N GLY A 161 -3.60 23.98 -1.70
CA GLY A 161 -2.38 23.50 -1.03
C GLY A 161 -1.29 23.03 -1.99
N SER A 162 -0.10 22.73 -1.45
CA SER A 162 1.09 22.47 -2.26
C SER A 162 0.94 21.24 -3.17
N LYS A 163 1.32 21.41 -4.45
CA LYS A 163 1.69 20.30 -5.33
C LYS A 163 3.01 19.76 -4.79
N GLY A 164 2.97 18.73 -3.95
CA GLY A 164 4.20 18.10 -3.48
C GLY A 164 5.08 17.74 -4.69
N LYS A 165 6.38 18.03 -4.60
CA LYS A 165 7.34 17.74 -5.67
C LYS A 165 7.41 16.22 -5.88
N LEU A 166 7.13 15.76 -7.08
CA LEU A 166 7.26 14.36 -7.49
C LEU A 166 8.09 14.26 -8.76
#